data_AF-A0A2P4STT8-F1
#
_entry.id   AF-A0A2P4STT8-F1
#
_cell.length_a   1.000
_cell.length_b   1.000
_cell.length_c   1.000
_cell.angle_alpha   90.00
_cell.angle_beta   90.00
_cell.angle_gamma   90.00
#
_symmetry.space_group_name_H-M   'P 1'
#
loop_
_entity.id
_entity.type
_entity.pdbx_description
1 polymer ?
#
loop_
_entity_poly.entity_id
_entity_poly.type
_entity_poly.pdbx_seq_one_letter_code
_entity_poly.pdbx_strand_id
1 'polypeptide(L)'
;MLEELNELLDAAPQRPDTGKFTLLRDSRTDGSFLVHHFLSFYLRAGCKVCFLALVQSFSHYNIVAQKLGVSLTAAKERGQLVFLEGLKSCLDLVFGEEEQSGQPSPLQFISGSVSNLKDLFDFVRMSLAPTDSDSWKGRVLLVDDLSVLLSLGAAPVDVLDFIHYCRMVVCSQLK
;
A
#
# COMPACT_ATOMS: atom_id res chain seq x y z
N MET A 1 -7.64 14.59 11.64
CA MET A 1 -8.11 13.18 11.75
C MET A 1 -9.57 13.25 12.16
N LEU A 2 -10.43 12.41 11.57
CA LEU A 2 -11.84 12.34 11.99
C LEU A 2 -11.88 11.49 13.26
N GLU A 3 -11.92 12.14 14.43
CA GLU A 3 -11.93 11.44 15.74
C GLU A 3 -13.19 10.58 15.89
N GLU A 4 -14.33 11.11 15.46
CA GLU A 4 -15.61 10.38 15.38
C GLU A 4 -15.52 9.11 14.53
N LEU A 5 -14.67 9.10 13.50
CA LEU A 5 -14.47 7.91 12.66
C LEU A 5 -13.63 6.85 13.37
N ASN A 6 -12.65 7.24 14.19
CA ASN A 6 -11.90 6.28 15.00
C ASN A 6 -12.82 5.59 16.02
N GLU A 7 -13.72 6.36 16.65
CA GLU A 7 -14.72 5.80 17.56
C GLU A 7 -15.67 4.85 16.83
N LEU A 8 -16.13 5.23 15.63
CA LEU A 8 -17.00 4.39 14.81
C LEU A 8 -16.32 3.09 14.35
N LEU A 9 -15.01 3.14 14.09
CA LEU A 9 -14.21 2.00 13.62
C LEU A 9 -13.59 1.17 14.75
N ASP A 10 -13.83 1.55 16.00
CA ASP A 10 -13.18 0.99 17.21
C ASP A 10 -11.65 0.97 17.07
N ALA A 11 -11.09 2.02 16.45
CA ALA A 11 -9.68 2.09 16.08
C ALA A 11 -8.92 3.01 17.04
N ALA A 12 -8.06 2.44 17.88
CA ALA A 12 -7.20 3.20 18.78
C ALA A 12 -5.81 3.43 18.15
N PRO A 13 -5.40 4.68 17.82
CA PRO A 13 -4.07 4.96 17.24
C PRO A 13 -2.90 4.51 18.12
N GLN A 14 -3.15 4.35 19.43
CA GLN A 14 -2.16 3.92 20.42
C GLN A 14 -1.89 2.42 20.38
N ARG A 15 -2.83 1.61 19.86
CA ARG A 15 -2.76 0.15 19.77
C ARG A 15 -3.38 -0.31 18.44
N PRO A 16 -2.63 -0.25 17.33
CA PRO A 16 -3.12 -0.80 16.07
C PRO A 16 -3.35 -2.31 16.21
N ASP A 17 -4.55 -2.77 15.84
CA ASP A 17 -4.91 -4.19 15.86
C ASP A 17 -3.99 -4.99 14.95
N THR A 18 -3.48 -6.12 15.46
CA THR A 18 -2.64 -7.03 14.69
C THR A 18 -3.49 -8.08 13.97
N GLY A 19 -3.11 -8.45 12.74
CA GLY A 19 -3.77 -9.51 11.97
C GLY A 19 -5.12 -9.14 11.34
N LYS A 20 -5.55 -7.88 11.50
CA LYS A 20 -6.80 -7.34 10.94
C LYS A 20 -6.68 -7.16 9.42
N PHE A 21 -7.71 -7.59 8.71
CA PHE A 21 -7.87 -7.34 7.28
C PHE A 21 -9.14 -6.53 7.07
N THR A 22 -9.01 -5.33 6.51
CA THR A 22 -10.13 -4.43 6.25
C THR A 22 -10.30 -4.27 4.76
N LEU A 23 -11.48 -4.64 4.25
CA LEU A 23 -11.86 -4.39 2.86
C LEU A 23 -12.80 -3.18 2.80
N LEU A 24 -12.41 -2.17 2.02
CA LEU A 24 -13.24 -1.02 1.73
C LEU A 24 -14.00 -1.28 0.43
N ARG A 25 -15.33 -1.14 0.48
CA ARG A 25 -16.19 -1.22 -0.70
C ARG A 25 -17.06 0.01 -0.73
N ASP A 26 -16.87 0.84 -1.74
CA ASP A 26 -17.84 1.85 -2.12
C ASP A 26 -18.77 1.32 -3.23
N SER A 27 -19.87 2.03 -3.46
CA SER A 27 -20.83 1.70 -4.52
C SER A 27 -21.54 2.93 -5.05
N ARG A 28 -21.97 3.83 -4.14
CA ARG A 28 -22.68 5.07 -4.49
C ARG A 28 -21.99 6.34 -4.03
N THR A 29 -21.04 6.24 -3.11
CA THR A 29 -20.36 7.36 -2.47
C THR A 29 -18.89 7.04 -2.40
N ASP A 30 -18.05 8.00 -2.80
CA ASP A 30 -16.60 7.85 -2.79
C ASP A 30 -16.08 7.54 -1.38
N GLY A 31 -15.52 6.34 -1.22
CA GLY A 31 -14.94 5.85 0.03
C GLY A 31 -13.45 6.15 0.18
N SER A 32 -12.81 6.80 -0.80
CA SER A 32 -11.35 7.03 -0.84
C SER A 32 -10.82 7.81 0.36
N PHE A 33 -11.65 8.66 1.00
CA PHE A 33 -11.28 9.37 2.22
C PHE A 33 -10.87 8.43 3.37
N LEU A 34 -11.41 7.20 3.41
CA LEU A 34 -11.03 6.18 4.39
C LEU A 34 -9.59 5.72 4.17
N VAL A 35 -9.13 5.63 2.92
CA VAL A 35 -7.72 5.30 2.61
C VAL A 35 -6.79 6.38 3.15
N HIS A 36 -7.13 7.65 2.93
CA HIS A 36 -6.38 8.79 3.49
C HIS A 36 -6.37 8.78 5.03
N HIS A 37 -7.51 8.42 5.64
CA HIS A 37 -7.63 8.29 7.08
C HIS A 37 -6.71 7.18 7.60
N PHE A 38 -6.79 5.95 7.06
CA PHE A 38 -5.95 4.83 7.49
C PHE A 38 -4.46 5.09 7.28
N LEU A 39 -4.08 5.69 6.14
CA LEU A 39 -2.68 6.07 5.89
C LEU A 39 -2.16 7.00 6.99
N SER A 40 -2.91 8.05 7.31
CA SER A 40 -2.55 9.01 8.35
C SER A 40 -2.57 8.38 9.74
N PHE A 41 -3.53 7.49 10.01
CA PHE A 41 -3.68 6.76 11.27
C PHE A 41 -2.45 5.89 11.55
N TYR A 42 -2.07 5.01 10.62
CA TYR A 42 -0.97 4.06 10.86
C TYR A 42 0.40 4.74 10.89
N LEU A 43 0.60 5.81 10.11
CA LEU A 43 1.82 6.59 10.19
C LEU A 43 1.98 7.27 11.55
N ARG A 44 0.90 7.83 12.12
CA ARG A 44 0.91 8.41 13.47
C ARG A 44 1.03 7.36 14.58
N ALA A 45 0.49 6.17 14.35
CA ALA A 45 0.66 5.03 15.25
C ALA A 45 2.11 4.51 15.31
N GLY A 46 3.00 4.99 14.43
CA GLY A 46 4.40 4.56 14.37
C GLY A 46 4.59 3.23 13.67
N CYS A 47 3.66 2.83 12.79
CA CYS A 47 3.79 1.64 11.97
C CYS A 47 4.59 1.91 10.69
N LYS A 48 5.33 0.91 10.21
CA LYS A 48 5.86 0.88 8.85
C LYS A 48 4.72 0.63 7.87
N VAL A 49 4.61 1.44 6.84
CA VAL A 49 3.52 1.38 5.87
C VAL A 49 4.10 1.13 4.48
N CYS A 50 3.69 0.04 3.85
CA CYS A 50 3.83 -0.14 2.41
C CYS A 50 2.49 0.24 1.78
N PHE A 51 2.50 1.27 0.93
CA PHE A 51 1.30 1.75 0.27
C PHE A 51 1.40 1.56 -1.24
N LEU A 52 0.52 0.72 -1.77
CA LEU A 52 0.29 0.56 -3.21
C LEU A 52 -0.83 1.52 -3.62
N ALA A 53 -0.42 2.69 -4.14
CA ALA A 53 -1.35 3.68 -4.68
C ALA A 53 -1.51 3.43 -6.17
N LEU A 54 -2.52 2.65 -6.53
CA LEU A 54 -2.75 2.18 -7.90
C LEU A 54 -3.44 3.22 -8.78
N VAL A 55 -4.10 4.22 -8.18
CA VAL A 55 -4.85 5.26 -8.93
C VAL A 55 -4.25 6.65 -8.76
N GLN A 56 -4.01 7.09 -7.52
CA GLN A 56 -3.63 8.47 -7.24
C GLN A 56 -2.12 8.62 -7.05
N SER A 57 -1.59 9.80 -7.41
CA SER A 57 -0.16 10.10 -7.26
C SER A 57 0.25 10.33 -5.81
N PHE A 58 1.55 10.23 -5.54
CA PHE A 58 2.12 10.59 -4.24
C PHE A 58 1.76 12.04 -3.86
N SER A 59 1.82 12.97 -4.81
CA SER A 59 1.49 14.37 -4.59
C SER A 59 0.06 14.56 -4.09
N HIS A 60 -0.91 13.83 -4.66
CA HIS A 60 -2.30 13.86 -4.21
C HIS A 60 -2.41 13.42 -2.74
N TYR A 61 -1.88 12.23 -2.42
CA TYR A 61 -1.90 11.72 -1.05
C TYR A 61 -1.14 12.63 -0.06
N ASN A 62 -0.02 13.21 -0.49
CA ASN A 62 0.80 14.08 0.36
C ASN A 62 0.07 15.38 0.74
N ILE A 63 -0.63 16.02 -0.21
CA ILE A 63 -1.43 17.22 0.06
C ILE A 63 -2.54 16.91 1.08
N VAL A 64 -3.24 15.79 0.91
CA VAL A 64 -4.32 15.39 1.83
C VAL A 64 -3.77 15.02 3.21
N ALA A 65 -2.69 14.24 3.27
CA ALA A 65 -2.03 13.85 4.51
C ALA A 65 -1.51 15.07 5.30
N GLN A 66 -0.96 16.08 4.62
CA GLN A 66 -0.52 17.32 5.26
C GLN A 66 -1.67 18.06 5.95
N LYS A 67 -2.86 18.10 5.31
CA LYS A 67 -4.09 18.63 5.95
C LYS A 67 -4.51 17.83 7.17
N LEU A 68 -4.16 16.54 7.24
CA LEU A 68 -4.40 15.67 8.39
C LEU A 68 -3.26 15.71 9.43
N GLY A 69 -2.26 16.59 9.25
CA GLY A 69 -1.14 16.77 10.16
C GLY A 69 0.00 15.75 10.00
N VAL A 70 0.07 15.07 8.83
CA VAL A 70 1.09 14.04 8.55
C VAL A 70 1.90 14.43 7.29
N SER A 71 3.22 14.44 7.41
CA SER A 71 4.13 14.61 6.27
C SER A 71 4.51 13.25 5.69
N LEU A 72 4.04 12.93 4.47
CA LEU A 72 4.40 11.69 3.79
C LEU A 72 5.86 11.74 3.31
N THR A 73 6.34 12.89 2.88
CA THR A 73 7.75 13.08 2.50
C THR A 73 8.68 12.71 3.64
N ALA A 74 8.45 13.26 4.84
CA ALA A 74 9.25 12.94 6.01
C ALA A 74 9.11 11.45 6.41
N ALA A 75 7.95 10.83 6.14
CA ALA A 75 7.73 9.41 6.40
C ALA A 75 8.50 8.51 5.45
N LYS A 76 8.61 8.92 4.19
CA LYS A 76 9.41 8.25 3.17
C LYS A 76 10.90 8.37 3.45
N GLU A 77 11.38 9.58 3.78
CA GLU A 77 12.79 9.85 4.08
C GLU A 77 13.33 9.05 5.27
N ARG A 78 12.51 8.86 6.32
CA ARG A 78 12.88 8.04 7.49
C ARG A 78 12.67 6.53 7.30
N GLY A 79 12.22 6.10 6.12
CA GLY A 79 11.94 4.69 5.81
C GLY A 79 10.67 4.12 6.46
N GLN A 80 9.81 4.95 7.05
CA GLN A 80 8.53 4.50 7.61
C GLN A 80 7.50 4.22 6.50
N LEU A 81 7.52 4.99 5.42
CA LEU A 81 6.60 4.86 4.29
C LEU A 81 7.33 4.39 3.03
N VAL A 82 6.94 3.24 2.50
CA VAL A 82 7.26 2.81 1.13
C VAL A 82 6.03 3.04 0.27
N PHE A 83 6.18 3.77 -0.84
CA PHE A 83 5.06 4.20 -1.67
C PHE A 83 5.30 3.79 -3.13
N LEU A 84 4.38 3.00 -3.70
CA LEU A 84 4.35 2.63 -5.10
C LEU A 84 3.28 3.47 -5.84
N GLU A 85 3.70 4.21 -6.87
CA GLU A 85 2.79 4.93 -7.76
C GLU A 85 2.42 4.05 -8.95
N GLY A 86 1.32 3.30 -8.84
CA GLY A 86 0.92 2.27 -9.80
C GLY A 86 0.76 2.79 -11.22
N LEU A 87 -0.07 3.81 -11.45
CA LEU A 87 -0.27 4.38 -12.80
C LEU A 87 1.03 4.90 -13.43
N LYS A 88 1.89 5.53 -12.62
CA LYS A 88 3.18 6.03 -13.11
C LYS A 88 4.07 4.86 -13.53
N SER A 89 4.21 3.85 -12.67
CA SER A 89 4.97 2.64 -12.97
C SER A 89 4.42 1.88 -14.18
N CYS A 90 3.10 1.86 -14.39
CA CYS A 90 2.49 1.30 -15.60
C CYS A 90 2.91 2.08 -16.84
N LEU A 91 2.84 3.41 -16.79
CA LEU A 91 3.19 4.27 -17.93
C LEU A 91 4.67 4.11 -18.30
N ASP A 92 5.55 4.11 -17.30
CA ASP A 92 6.99 3.93 -17.48
C ASP A 92 7.30 2.54 -18.08
N LEU A 93 6.55 1.50 -17.74
CA LEU A 93 6.75 0.16 -18.31
C LEU A 93 6.25 0.04 -19.76
N VAL A 94 5.16 0.71 -20.11
CA VAL A 94 4.54 0.60 -21.45
C VAL A 94 5.18 1.57 -22.45
N PHE A 95 5.61 2.74 -22.00
CA PHE A 95 6.07 3.83 -22.85
C PHE A 95 7.48 4.34 -22.51
N GLY A 96 8.08 3.88 -21.41
CA GLY A 96 9.44 4.29 -21.03
C GLY A 96 10.50 3.68 -21.93
N GLU A 97 11.58 4.43 -22.11
CA GLU A 97 12.84 3.91 -22.63
C GLU A 97 13.45 3.02 -21.53
N GLU A 98 13.92 1.82 -21.85
CA GLU A 98 14.40 0.83 -20.88
C GLU A 98 15.50 1.42 -19.96
N GLU A 99 15.14 1.88 -18.76
CA GLU A 99 16.12 2.23 -17.74
C GLU A 99 16.69 0.95 -17.11
N GLN A 100 17.98 0.75 -17.36
CA GLN A 100 18.83 -0.42 -17.08
C GLN A 100 19.08 -0.68 -15.57
N SER A 101 18.07 -0.56 -14.70
CA SER A 101 18.27 -0.78 -13.26
C SER A 101 18.36 -2.27 -12.87
N GLY A 102 18.10 -3.21 -13.79
CA GLY A 102 18.26 -4.66 -13.57
C GLY A 102 17.35 -5.25 -12.49
N GLN A 103 16.48 -4.45 -11.86
CA GLN A 103 15.46 -4.90 -10.92
C GLN A 103 14.12 -5.01 -11.66
N PRO A 104 13.40 -6.14 -11.50
CA PRO A 104 12.10 -6.31 -12.14
C PRO A 104 11.10 -5.27 -11.59
N SER A 105 10.32 -4.66 -12.48
CA SER A 105 9.26 -3.73 -12.09
C SER A 105 8.20 -4.47 -11.26
N PRO A 106 7.67 -3.89 -10.16
CA PRO A 106 6.56 -4.51 -9.43
C PRO A 106 5.33 -4.80 -10.30
N LEU A 107 5.19 -4.11 -11.44
CA LEU A 107 4.08 -4.27 -12.38
C LEU A 107 4.49 -5.00 -13.68
N GLN A 108 5.58 -5.79 -13.64
CA GLN A 108 6.08 -6.55 -14.79
C GLN A 108 5.03 -7.46 -15.45
N PHE A 109 4.01 -7.88 -14.69
CA PHE A 109 2.90 -8.70 -15.21
C PHE A 109 2.12 -8.05 -16.37
N ILE A 110 2.20 -6.73 -16.54
CA ILE A 110 1.53 -6.00 -17.64
C ILE A 110 2.19 -6.29 -18.99
N SER A 111 3.52 -6.47 -19.02
CA SER A 111 4.29 -6.73 -20.24
C SER A 111 4.67 -8.21 -20.42
N GLY A 112 4.45 -9.04 -19.39
CA GLY A 112 4.83 -10.45 -19.37
C GLY A 112 3.85 -11.39 -20.10
N SER A 113 4.35 -12.54 -20.54
CA SER A 113 3.53 -13.63 -21.11
C SER A 113 2.75 -14.44 -20.07
N VAL A 114 3.09 -14.30 -18.78
CA VAL A 114 2.41 -14.94 -17.65
C VAL A 114 1.91 -13.85 -16.72
N SER A 115 0.59 -13.73 -16.59
CA SER A 115 -0.08 -12.78 -15.72
C SER A 115 -0.07 -13.27 -14.26
N ASN A 116 1.07 -13.22 -13.56
CA ASN A 116 1.09 -13.45 -12.12
C ASN A 116 1.58 -12.21 -11.38
N LEU A 117 1.06 -11.99 -10.17
CA LEU A 117 1.40 -10.82 -9.35
C LEU A 117 2.63 -11.05 -8.46
N LYS A 118 3.54 -11.94 -8.86
CA LYS A 118 4.68 -12.35 -8.02
C LYS A 118 5.65 -11.20 -7.77
N ASP A 119 5.99 -10.41 -8.79
CA ASP A 119 6.93 -9.29 -8.63
C ASP A 119 6.33 -8.18 -7.74
N LEU A 120 5.02 -7.94 -7.84
CA LEU A 120 4.30 -7.04 -6.94
C LEU A 120 4.32 -7.55 -5.50
N PHE A 121 4.10 -8.85 -5.32
CA PHE A 121 4.20 -9.49 -4.00
C PHE A 121 5.62 -9.40 -3.44
N ASP A 122 6.65 -9.67 -4.25
CA ASP A 122 8.04 -9.59 -3.85
C ASP A 122 8.41 -8.17 -3.42
N PHE A 123 7.95 -7.16 -4.15
CA PHE A 123 8.07 -5.75 -3.75
C PHE A 123 7.46 -5.49 -2.36
N VAL A 124 6.22 -5.94 -2.11
CA VAL A 124 5.56 -5.79 -0.79
C VAL A 124 6.36 -6.49 0.30
N ARG A 125 6.79 -7.73 0.03
CA ARG A 125 7.56 -8.55 0.98
C ARG A 125 8.88 -7.88 1.35
N MET A 126 9.62 -7.35 0.39
CA MET A 126 10.88 -6.63 0.62
C MET A 126 10.64 -5.32 1.37
N SER A 127 9.59 -4.57 0.99
CA SER A 127 9.24 -3.30 1.61
C SER A 127 8.89 -3.43 3.10
N LEU A 128 8.29 -4.56 3.47
CA LEU A 128 7.87 -4.86 4.84
C LEU A 128 8.83 -5.77 5.60
N ALA A 129 9.96 -6.17 4.99
CA ALA A 129 10.95 -6.99 5.67
C ALA A 129 11.47 -6.28 6.94
N PRO A 130 11.72 -7.03 8.03
CA PRO A 130 12.37 -6.49 9.21
C PRO A 130 13.80 -6.04 8.88
N THR A 131 14.18 -4.88 9.38
CA THR A 131 15.56 -4.42 9.42
C THR A 131 16.04 -4.34 10.86
N ASP A 132 17.33 -4.56 11.11
CA ASP A 132 17.89 -4.58 12.48
C ASP A 132 17.72 -3.25 13.24
N SER A 133 17.40 -2.17 12.53
CA SER A 133 17.11 -0.83 13.05
C SER A 133 15.61 -0.48 13.15
N ASP A 134 14.69 -1.39 12.82
CA ASP A 134 13.24 -1.09 12.80
C ASP A 134 12.69 -0.90 14.21
N SER A 135 12.38 0.35 14.58
CA SER A 135 11.71 0.73 15.83
C SER A 135 10.19 0.87 15.69
N TRP A 136 9.62 0.37 14.58
CA TRP A 136 8.20 0.53 14.27
C TRP A 136 7.31 -0.38 15.13
N LYS A 137 6.16 0.15 15.56
CA LYS A 137 5.19 -0.59 16.39
C LYS A 137 4.47 -1.72 15.65
N GLY A 138 4.52 -1.73 14.32
CA GLY A 138 3.85 -2.71 13.48
C GLY A 138 4.10 -2.45 11.99
N ARG A 139 3.54 -3.31 11.14
CA ARG A 139 3.66 -3.26 9.68
C ARG A 139 2.28 -3.29 9.06
N VAL A 140 2.07 -2.46 8.04
CA VAL A 140 0.77 -2.33 7.39
C VAL A 140 0.97 -2.29 5.87
N LEU A 141 0.17 -3.08 5.17
CA LEU A 141 -0.03 -2.94 3.75
C LEU A 141 -1.33 -2.16 3.53
N LEU A 142 -1.23 -1.04 2.82
CA LEU A 142 -2.39 -0.36 2.26
C LEU A 142 -2.38 -0.57 0.74
N VAL A 143 -3.54 -0.83 0.19
CA VAL A 143 -3.80 -0.85 -1.24
C VAL A 143 -5.09 -0.07 -1.45
N ASP A 144 -5.10 0.90 -2.37
CA ASP A 144 -6.31 1.65 -2.67
C ASP A 144 -7.25 0.83 -3.57
N ASP A 145 -7.32 1.11 -4.86
CA ASP A 145 -8.28 0.49 -5.76
C ASP A 145 -7.71 -0.77 -6.42
N LEU A 146 -8.01 -1.93 -5.82
CA LEU A 146 -7.61 -3.24 -6.34
C LEU A 146 -8.20 -3.55 -7.73
N SER A 147 -9.28 -2.89 -8.14
CA SER A 147 -9.89 -3.13 -9.47
C SER A 147 -8.97 -2.71 -10.61
N VAL A 148 -7.99 -1.84 -10.34
CA VAL A 148 -6.95 -1.46 -11.30
C VAL A 148 -6.12 -2.68 -11.72
N LEU A 149 -5.78 -3.61 -10.81
CA LEU A 149 -5.01 -4.81 -11.16
C LEU A 149 -5.77 -5.69 -12.16
N LEU A 150 -7.08 -5.84 -11.96
CA LEU A 150 -7.97 -6.55 -12.89
C LEU A 150 -8.05 -5.84 -14.24
N SER A 151 -8.17 -4.51 -14.21
CA SER A 151 -8.25 -3.68 -15.43
C SER A 151 -6.95 -3.71 -16.25
N LEU A 152 -5.81 -3.95 -15.58
CA LEU A 152 -4.50 -4.15 -16.20
C LEU A 152 -4.25 -5.59 -16.66
N GLY A 153 -5.25 -6.48 -16.55
CA GLY A 153 -5.20 -7.83 -17.10
C GLY A 153 -4.78 -8.93 -16.12
N ALA A 154 -4.62 -8.64 -14.82
CA ALA A 154 -4.42 -9.69 -13.82
C ALA A 154 -5.68 -10.56 -13.71
N ALA A 155 -5.52 -11.89 -13.64
CA ALA A 155 -6.68 -12.75 -13.45
C ALA A 155 -7.19 -12.61 -12.01
N PRO A 156 -8.52 -12.80 -11.77
CA PRO A 156 -9.08 -12.71 -10.42
C PRO A 156 -8.42 -13.65 -9.40
N VAL A 157 -8.00 -14.85 -9.84
CA VAL A 157 -7.29 -15.80 -8.98
C VAL A 157 -5.93 -15.27 -8.55
N ASP A 158 -5.19 -14.62 -9.45
CA ASP A 158 -3.88 -14.05 -9.13
C ASP A 158 -4.00 -12.89 -8.12
N VAL A 159 -5.07 -12.09 -8.21
CA VAL A 159 -5.37 -11.02 -7.23
C VAL A 159 -5.71 -11.61 -5.86
N LEU A 160 -6.49 -12.69 -5.82
CA LEU A 160 -6.81 -13.38 -4.56
C LEU A 160 -5.56 -13.98 -3.92
N ASP A 161 -4.73 -14.66 -4.72
CA ASP A 161 -3.46 -15.23 -4.28
C ASP A 161 -2.53 -14.13 -3.77
N PHE A 162 -2.39 -13.03 -4.50
CA PHE A 162 -1.61 -11.86 -4.08
C PHE A 162 -2.05 -11.34 -2.70
N ILE A 163 -3.35 -11.09 -2.50
CA ILE A 163 -3.88 -10.62 -1.22
C ILE A 163 -3.63 -11.64 -0.10
N HIS A 164 -3.82 -12.93 -0.39
CA HIS A 164 -3.58 -14.00 0.55
C HIS A 164 -2.11 -14.04 1.00
N TYR A 165 -1.17 -14.06 0.05
CA TYR A 165 0.26 -14.08 0.35
C TYR A 165 0.72 -12.81 1.08
N CYS A 166 0.25 -11.64 0.67
CA CYS A 166 0.51 -10.38 1.37
C CYS A 166 0.04 -10.43 2.83
N ARG A 167 -1.17 -10.93 3.08
CA ARG A 167 -1.68 -11.10 4.45
C ARG A 167 -0.79 -12.03 5.26
N MET A 168 -0.36 -13.16 4.69
CA MET A 168 0.55 -14.09 5.36
C MET A 168 1.89 -13.44 5.69
N VAL A 169 2.46 -12.63 4.80
CA VAL A 169 3.72 -11.90 5.08
C VAL A 169 3.54 -10.85 6.17
N VAL A 170 2.47 -10.08 6.15
CA VAL A 170 2.20 -9.05 7.18
C VAL A 170 1.94 -9.71 8.54
N CYS A 171 1.20 -10.82 8.57
CA CYS A 171 0.78 -11.47 9.80
C CYS A 171 1.81 -12.47 10.37
N SER A 172 2.66 -13.08 9.54
CA SER A 172 3.70 -14.02 10.02
C SER A 172 4.78 -13.34 10.87
N GLN A 173 4.85 -12.02 10.83
CA GLN A 173 5.71 -11.19 11.67
C GLN A 173 5.07 -10.87 13.04
N LEU A 174 3.87 -11.38 13.31
CA LEU A 174 3.20 -11.30 14.61
C LEU A 174 3.64 -12.51 15.45
N LYS A 175 4.65 -12.31 16.30
CA LYS A 175 5.03 -13.27 17.34
C LYS A 175 4.40 -12.89 18.67
#